data_AF-A0A7W6YAD4-F1
#
_entry.id   AF-A0A7W6YAD4-F1
#
_cell.length_a   1.000
_cell.length_b   1.000
_cell.length_c   1.000
_cell.angle_alpha   90.00
_cell.angle_beta   90.00
_cell.angle_gamma   90.00
#
_symmetry.space_group_name_H-M   'P 1'
#
loop_
_entity.id
_entity.type
_entity.pdbx_description
1 polymer ?
#
loop_
_entity_poly.entity_id
_entity_poly.type
_entity_poly.pdbx_seq_one_letter_code
_entity_poly.pdbx_strand_id
1 'polypeptide(L)'
;MLQQIIAVIDGEIAKRTSDKFGIRFSLDLFNPLVRAGNIKMATFTAFGTGAFPEQLPAYDGKYFAAVDIEMDGLEFEVGTPKP
;
A
#
# COMPACT_ATOMS: atom_id res chain seq x y z
N MET A 1 -2.18 0.71 -19.59
CA MET A 1 -2.95 0.01 -18.55
C MET A 1 -2.19 0.00 -17.22
N LEU A 2 -1.27 -0.95 -16.94
CA LEU A 2 -0.62 -1.01 -15.61
C LEU A 2 0.14 0.28 -15.22
N GLN A 3 0.93 0.85 -16.13
CA GLN A 3 1.63 2.13 -15.87
C GLN A 3 0.68 3.32 -15.62
N GLN A 4 -0.50 3.33 -16.26
CA GLN A 4 -1.52 4.37 -16.00
C GLN A 4 -2.14 4.19 -14.63
N ILE A 5 -2.37 2.94 -14.21
CA ILE A 5 -2.86 2.64 -12.85
C ILE A 5 -1.84 3.06 -11.80
N ILE A 6 -0.55 2.75 -12.02
CA ILE A 6 0.55 3.21 -11.14
C ILE A 6 0.55 4.74 -11.05
N ALA A 7 0.51 5.44 -12.18
CA ALA A 7 0.47 6.91 -12.18
C ALA A 7 -0.75 7.48 -11.44
N VAL A 8 -1.91 6.81 -11.52
CA VAL A 8 -3.11 7.20 -10.74
C VAL A 8 -2.88 6.97 -9.25
N ILE A 9 -2.35 5.81 -8.84
CA ILE A 9 -2.02 5.51 -7.43
C ILE A 9 -1.05 6.56 -6.89
N ASP A 10 0.03 6.83 -7.60
CA ASP A 10 1.05 7.80 -7.20
C ASP A 10 0.47 9.22 -7.12
N GLY A 11 -0.44 9.56 -8.05
CA GLY A 11 -1.18 10.81 -8.03
C GLY A 11 -2.10 10.96 -6.80
N GLU A 12 -2.79 9.90 -6.38
CA GLU A 12 -3.60 9.90 -5.16
C GLU A 12 -2.73 9.96 -3.89
N ILE A 13 -1.58 9.28 -3.87
CA ILE A 13 -0.61 9.37 -2.77
C ILE A 13 -0.10 10.80 -2.62
N ALA A 14 0.23 11.47 -3.73
CA ALA A 14 0.77 12.84 -3.72
C ALA A 14 -0.22 13.88 -3.17
N LYS A 15 -1.53 13.61 -3.20
CA LYS A 15 -2.56 14.47 -2.61
C LYS A 15 -2.65 14.34 -1.09
N ARG A 16 -2.08 13.30 -0.49
CA ARG A 16 -2.13 13.06 0.96
C ARG A 16 -1.11 13.93 1.69
N THR A 17 -1.52 14.46 2.83
CA THR A 17 -0.66 15.26 3.73
C THR A 17 0.05 14.43 4.79
N SER A 18 -0.28 13.14 4.90
CA SER A 18 0.26 12.18 5.86
C SER A 18 0.73 10.94 5.12
N ASP A 19 1.86 10.37 5.54
CA ASP A 19 2.38 9.09 5.05
C ASP A 19 2.03 7.90 5.94
N LYS A 20 1.20 8.11 6.97
CA LYS A 20 0.70 7.06 7.87
C LYS A 20 -0.54 6.37 7.32
N PHE A 21 -0.42 5.74 6.16
CA PHE A 21 -1.51 4.96 5.56
C PHE A 21 -0.97 3.68 4.89
N GLY A 22 -1.85 2.70 4.76
CA GLY A 22 -1.63 1.50 3.95
C GLY A 22 -2.44 1.55 2.66
N ILE A 23 -2.07 0.74 1.68
CA ILE A 23 -2.76 0.63 0.40
C ILE A 23 -3.29 -0.79 0.26
N ARG A 24 -4.58 -0.90 -0.05
CA ARG A 24 -5.22 -2.18 -0.35
C ARG A 24 -5.39 -2.33 -1.84
N PHE A 25 -5.14 -3.53 -2.34
CA PHE A 25 -5.26 -3.88 -3.75
C PHE A 25 -6.13 -5.13 -3.89
N SER A 26 -6.90 -5.23 -4.97
CA SER A 26 -7.43 -6.53 -5.36
C SER A 26 -6.29 -7.50 -5.66
N LEU A 27 -6.52 -8.80 -5.51
CA LEU A 27 -5.50 -9.82 -5.80
C LEU A 27 -4.98 -9.71 -7.25
N ASP A 28 -5.89 -9.41 -8.18
CA ASP A 28 -5.58 -9.27 -9.61
C ASP A 28 -4.70 -8.06 -9.93
N LEU A 29 -4.75 -6.99 -9.13
CA LEU A 29 -3.85 -5.83 -9.30
C LEU A 29 -2.56 -6.00 -8.48
N PHE A 30 -2.65 -6.62 -7.30
CA PHE A 30 -1.51 -6.89 -6.44
C PHE A 30 -0.44 -7.73 -7.14
N ASN A 31 -0.83 -8.84 -7.79
CA ASN A 31 0.10 -9.74 -8.46
C ASN A 31 0.91 -9.07 -9.59
N PRO A 32 0.30 -8.30 -10.52
CA PRO A 32 1.03 -7.50 -11.50
C PRO A 32 1.96 -6.47 -10.88
N LEU A 33 1.58 -5.79 -9.80
CA LEU A 33 2.42 -4.80 -9.13
C LEU A 33 3.63 -5.44 -8.45
N VAL A 34 3.48 -6.64 -7.87
CA VAL A 34 4.60 -7.45 -7.36
C VAL A 34 5.54 -7.82 -8.50
N ARG A 35 5.01 -8.35 -9.62
CA ARG A 35 5.81 -8.76 -10.79
C ARG A 35 6.55 -7.58 -11.43
N ALA A 36 5.93 -6.40 -11.43
CA ALA A 36 6.54 -5.16 -11.91
C ALA A 36 7.58 -4.57 -10.92
N GLY A 37 7.67 -5.12 -9.70
CA GLY A 37 8.61 -4.67 -8.67
C GLY A 37 8.18 -3.40 -7.94
N ASN A 38 6.93 -2.99 -8.09
CA ASN A 38 6.31 -1.88 -7.35
C ASN A 38 5.90 -2.30 -5.94
N ILE A 39 5.55 -3.58 -5.74
CA ILE A 39 5.35 -4.16 -4.41
C ILE A 39 6.50 -5.10 -4.09
N LYS A 40 7.20 -4.83 -2.99
CA LYS A 40 8.34 -5.64 -2.50
C LYS A 40 8.22 -5.80 -0.99
N MET A 41 8.89 -6.80 -0.41
CA MET A 41 8.95 -6.92 1.04
C MET A 41 9.79 -5.77 1.62
N ALA A 42 9.26 -5.09 2.64
CA ALA A 42 9.98 -4.11 3.44
C ALA A 42 9.74 -4.38 4.93
N THR A 43 10.65 -3.90 5.78
CA THR A 43 10.53 -4.06 7.22
C THR A 43 9.67 -2.94 7.80
N PHE A 44 8.60 -3.30 8.49
CA PHE A 44 7.77 -2.39 9.27
C PHE A 44 7.95 -2.67 10.76
N THR A 45 7.65 -1.68 11.59
CA THR A 45 7.71 -1.81 13.05
C THR A 45 6.44 -1.25 13.67
N ALA A 46 6.08 -1.75 14.85
CA ALA A 46 4.89 -1.29 15.57
C ALA A 46 4.98 0.22 15.81
N PHE A 47 3.99 0.97 15.29
CA PHE A 47 3.89 2.42 15.42
C PHE A 47 5.16 3.21 15.00
N GLY A 48 6.06 2.62 14.20
CA GLY A 48 7.33 3.25 13.83
C GLY A 48 8.36 3.33 14.97
N THR A 49 8.18 2.56 16.04
CA THR A 49 9.01 2.63 17.26
C THR A 49 10.33 1.85 17.15
N GLY A 50 10.51 1.03 16.12
CA GLY A 50 11.62 0.08 16.05
C GLY A 50 11.33 -1.28 16.72
N ALA A 51 10.25 -1.37 17.50
CA ALA A 51 9.84 -2.61 18.15
C ALA A 51 9.05 -3.52 17.21
N PHE A 52 9.21 -4.83 17.38
CA PHE A 52 8.51 -5.89 16.62
C PHE A 52 8.68 -5.72 15.08
N PRO A 53 9.91 -5.84 14.56
CA PRO A 53 10.14 -5.73 13.13
C PRO A 53 9.54 -6.93 12.39
N GLU A 54 8.73 -6.65 11.38
CA GLU A 54 8.10 -7.66 10.54
C GLU A 54 8.31 -7.32 9.06
N GLN A 55 8.60 -8.33 8.25
CA GLN A 55 8.69 -8.16 6.81
C GLN A 55 7.30 -8.29 6.21
N LEU A 56 6.81 -7.20 5.62
CA LEU A 56 5.50 -7.12 5.03
C LEU A 56 5.59 -6.56 3.60
N PRO A 57 4.63 -6.86 2.72
CA PRO A 57 4.60 -6.26 1.39
C PRO A 57 4.44 -4.73 1.49
N ALA A 58 5.20 -4.02 0.67
CA ALA A 58 5.22 -2.57 0.63
C ALA A 58 5.13 -2.07 -0.81
N TYR A 59 4.19 -1.16 -1.06
CA TYR A 59 4.14 -0.38 -2.29
C TYR A 59 5.22 0.71 -2.25
N ASP A 60 6.04 0.73 -3.29
CA ASP A 60 7.22 1.59 -3.46
C ASP A 60 8.18 1.56 -2.26
N GLY A 61 8.20 0.43 -1.53
CA GLY A 61 9.04 0.25 -0.34
C GLY A 61 8.67 1.10 0.87
N LYS A 62 7.59 1.90 0.81
CA LYS A 62 7.22 2.85 1.86
C LYS A 62 5.87 2.54 2.51
N TYR A 63 4.88 2.16 1.72
CA TYR A 63 3.50 2.04 2.18
C TYR A 63 3.12 0.57 2.31
N PHE A 64 2.66 0.15 3.49
CA PHE A 64 2.19 -1.23 3.67
C PHE A 64 1.12 -1.56 2.63
N ALA A 65 1.32 -2.65 1.90
CA ALA A 65 0.46 -3.12 0.83
C ALA A 65 -0.23 -4.42 1.25
N ALA A 66 -1.56 -4.46 1.16
CA ALA A 66 -2.34 -5.64 1.50
C ALA A 66 -3.29 -6.03 0.35
N VAL A 67 -3.64 -7.31 0.28
CA VAL A 67 -4.71 -7.80 -0.59
C VAL A 67 -6.04 -7.59 0.13
N ASP A 68 -6.98 -6.92 -0.54
CA ASP A 68 -8.38 -6.93 -0.14
C ASP A 68 -9.03 -8.21 -0.69
N ILE A 69 -9.50 -9.08 0.19
CA ILE A 69 -10.05 -10.39 -0.16
C ILE A 69 -11.56 -10.27 -0.48
N GLU A 70 -12.22 -9.14 -0.16
CA GLU A 70 -13.69 -9.02 -0.22
C GLU A 70 -14.25 -8.04 -1.28
N MET A 71 -13.46 -7.45 -2.19
CA MET A 71 -14.03 -6.51 -3.19
C MET A 71 -13.67 -6.75 -4.67
N ASP A 72 -14.73 -6.91 -5.47
CA ASP A 72 -14.84 -6.65 -6.90
C ASP A 72 -14.61 -5.14 -7.17
N GLY A 73 -13.39 -4.79 -7.60
CA GLY A 73 -13.10 -3.56 -8.36
C GLY A 73 -13.42 -2.21 -7.69
N LEU A 74 -12.38 -1.59 -7.09
CA LEU A 74 -12.32 -0.20 -6.58
C LEU A 74 -13.14 -0.01 -5.28
N GLU A 75 -12.54 0.23 -4.10
CA GLU A 75 -12.38 1.60 -3.55
C GLU A 75 -11.72 1.66 -2.13
N PHE A 76 -10.88 2.69 -1.94
CA PHE A 76 -10.74 3.62 -0.78
C PHE A 76 -10.21 3.24 0.65
N GLU A 77 -10.11 4.33 1.45
CA GLU A 77 -9.11 4.73 2.45
C GLU A 77 -9.22 4.10 3.84
N VAL A 78 -8.08 4.01 4.55
CA VAL A 78 -8.04 3.72 5.99
C VAL A 78 -7.18 4.75 6.73
N GLY A 79 -7.84 5.53 7.60
CA GLY A 79 -7.21 6.41 8.60
C GLY A 79 -7.13 5.76 9.99
N THR A 80 -6.40 6.39 10.91
CA THR A 80 -6.37 6.06 12.35
C THR A 80 -7.00 7.18 13.20
N PRO A 81 -7.63 6.84 14.34
CA PRO A 81 -8.35 7.81 15.17
C PRO A 81 -7.38 8.75 15.91
N LYS A 82 -7.82 10.00 16.10
CA LYS A 82 -7.24 11.01 17.03
C LYS A 82 -7.82 10.80 18.44
N PRO A 83 -7.16 11.26 19.53
CA PRO A 83 -6.03 12.20 19.64
C PRO A 83 -4.69 11.56 20.04
#